data_AF-B8LLQ3-F1
#
_entry.id   AF-B8LLQ3-F1
#
_cell.length_a   1.000
_cell.length_b   1.000
_cell.length_c   1.000
_cell.angle_alpha   90.00
_cell.angle_beta   90.00
_cell.angle_gamma   90.00
#
_symmetry.space_group_name_H-M   'P 1'
#
loop_
_entity.id
_entity.type
_entity.pdbx_description
1 polymer ?
#
loop_
_entity_poly.entity_id
_entity_poly.type
_entity_poly.pdbx_seq_one_letter_code
_entity_poly.pdbx_strand_id
1 'polypeptide(L)'
;MEGPKSILAIIILFFCLLSGRAGTGIILGTASNATIGINYGQVGDNLPSPQRVARLLRSINIIKKVKLYDANREVLEAFANTGIEFVVGLSNEYVGNMTDQAAAVEWVKENVQGYLPGTNITCIAVGNEVFTGNDTALMANLVPAMQNIHSALVSLGLQGSVNVTTAHSSGVLSTSYPPSAGAFKPELTAFLRPLLDFLSQTSSSFLINAYPYFAYKADPDNIPLDYVLFQPNAGMVDAATNLHYGNMLHAQIDSVYSALSALGYPALEVKVSETGWPSKGDSDEVGATPENARIYNSNLLQLLAQNQGTPMRPSLRLETYVFALFNEDQKPGQTSERNYGLFKSDGSPAYDVGLHGSLSGGSSNTNSYNKVVVSSLCSFFLLFFL
;
A
#
# COMPACT_ATOMS: atom_id res chain seq x y z
N MET A 1 -76.00 24.10 -12.76
CA MET A 1 -76.33 24.00 -11.32
C MET A 1 -75.06 23.65 -10.59
N GLU A 2 -74.65 24.57 -9.71
CA GLU A 2 -73.79 24.49 -8.52
C GLU A 2 -72.72 23.37 -8.40
N GLY A 3 -71.45 23.77 -8.19
CA GLY A 3 -70.26 22.91 -7.96
C GLY A 3 -70.18 22.34 -6.51
N PRO A 4 -68.98 22.13 -5.90
CA PRO A 4 -67.62 22.35 -6.42
C PRO A 4 -66.50 21.34 -5.94
N LYS A 5 -65.27 21.50 -6.50
CA LYS A 5 -63.91 21.34 -5.85
C LYS A 5 -63.51 19.92 -5.34
N SER A 6 -62.29 19.38 -5.42
CA SER A 6 -60.93 19.85 -5.77
C SER A 6 -59.92 18.70 -5.50
N ILE A 7 -58.86 18.60 -6.32
CA ILE A 7 -57.47 18.22 -5.95
C ILE A 7 -57.17 16.73 -5.59
N LEU A 8 -56.43 16.01 -6.46
CA LEU A 8 -54.99 15.76 -6.31
C LEU A 8 -54.51 14.64 -7.27
N ALA A 9 -53.68 15.01 -8.23
CA ALA A 9 -52.80 14.08 -8.93
C ALA A 9 -51.62 13.74 -8.01
N ILE A 10 -51.27 12.46 -7.90
CA ILE A 10 -49.89 11.95 -7.78
C ILE A 10 -49.96 10.46 -8.13
N ILE A 11 -49.49 10.17 -9.34
CA ILE A 11 -49.02 8.88 -9.80
C ILE A 11 -47.66 8.64 -9.10
N ILE A 12 -47.32 7.37 -8.88
CA ILE A 12 -46.07 6.86 -8.25
C ILE A 12 -46.18 6.70 -6.73
N LEU A 13 -46.66 5.54 -6.29
CA LEU A 13 -46.00 4.69 -5.29
C LEU A 13 -46.90 3.48 -5.07
N PHE A 14 -46.49 2.31 -5.56
CA PHE A 14 -46.73 0.97 -4.98
C PHE A 14 -46.50 -0.06 -6.08
N PHE A 15 -45.28 -0.61 -6.17
CA PHE A 15 -45.02 -2.00 -6.53
C PHE A 15 -43.51 -2.21 -6.47
N CYS A 16 -43.00 -2.65 -5.31
CA CYS A 16 -41.75 -3.38 -5.18
C CYS A 16 -41.66 -3.99 -3.79
N LEU A 17 -42.39 -5.10 -3.59
CA LEU A 17 -42.11 -6.04 -2.52
C LEU A 17 -42.33 -7.46 -3.08
N LEU A 18 -41.32 -8.30 -2.85
CA LEU A 18 -41.23 -9.75 -3.13
C LEU A 18 -40.95 -10.07 -4.61
N SER A 19 -39.94 -10.86 -5.00
CA SER A 19 -39.05 -11.77 -4.27
C SER A 19 -38.14 -12.43 -5.31
N GLY A 20 -36.86 -12.68 -5.01
CA GLY A 20 -36.09 -13.69 -5.74
C GLY A 20 -34.61 -13.35 -5.93
N ARG A 21 -33.80 -13.82 -4.97
CA ARG A 21 -32.32 -13.95 -4.99
C ARG A 21 -31.67 -13.91 -6.38
N ALA A 22 -31.09 -12.76 -6.73
CA ALA A 22 -29.98 -12.70 -7.68
C ALA A 22 -28.70 -12.60 -6.86
N GLY A 23 -27.81 -13.58 -7.00
CA GLY A 23 -26.45 -13.48 -6.45
C GLY A 23 -25.82 -12.20 -6.99
N THR A 24 -25.33 -11.35 -6.09
CA THR A 24 -24.55 -10.17 -6.41
C THR A 24 -23.20 -10.60 -6.98
N GLY A 25 -23.20 -11.01 -8.25
CA GLY A 25 -21.99 -11.01 -9.07
C GLY A 25 -21.60 -9.55 -9.27
N ILE A 26 -20.52 -9.14 -8.59
CA ILE A 26 -19.93 -7.81 -8.77
C ILE A 26 -19.40 -7.77 -10.20
N ILE A 27 -20.07 -7.01 -11.06
CA ILE A 27 -19.51 -6.60 -12.34
C ILE A 27 -18.45 -5.53 -12.00
N LEU A 28 -17.20 -5.94 -11.91
CA LEU A 28 -16.07 -5.02 -11.94
C LEU A 28 -16.13 -4.28 -13.28
N GLY A 29 -16.59 -3.02 -13.23
CA GLY A 29 -16.51 -2.10 -14.35
C GLY A 29 -15.07 -1.99 -14.85
N THR A 30 -14.96 -1.79 -16.17
CA THR A 30 -13.75 -1.48 -16.94
C THR A 30 -12.53 -1.07 -16.11
N ALA A 31 -11.51 -1.93 -16.12
CA ALA A 31 -10.16 -1.79 -15.55
C ALA A 31 -9.86 -0.42 -14.91
N SER A 32 -10.13 -0.32 -13.61
CA SER A 32 -9.42 0.62 -12.74
C SER A 32 -7.93 0.30 -12.85
N ASN A 33 -7.14 1.25 -13.37
CA ASN A 33 -5.68 1.16 -13.45
C ASN A 33 -5.04 1.37 -12.05
N ALA A 34 -5.66 0.84 -10.99
CA ALA A 34 -5.15 0.95 -9.63
C ALA A 34 -3.89 0.10 -9.52
N THR A 35 -2.75 0.78 -9.42
CA THR A 35 -1.44 0.14 -9.23
C THR A 35 -1.18 -0.02 -7.73
N ILE A 36 -1.09 -1.27 -7.28
CA ILE A 36 -0.75 -1.63 -5.91
C ILE A 36 0.74 -1.94 -5.82
N GLY A 37 1.38 -1.48 -4.74
CA GLY A 37 2.71 -1.89 -4.36
C GLY A 37 2.68 -3.10 -3.42
N ILE A 38 3.75 -3.88 -3.41
CA ILE A 38 3.93 -4.95 -2.44
C ILE A 38 5.36 -4.98 -1.92
N ASN A 39 5.54 -5.20 -0.63
CA ASN A 39 6.85 -5.43 -0.04
C ASN A 39 7.26 -6.87 -0.33
N TYR A 40 8.40 -7.05 -0.99
CA TYR A 40 9.00 -8.36 -1.21
C TYR A 40 10.12 -8.58 -0.19
N GLY A 41 9.70 -9.00 1.01
CA GLY A 41 10.61 -9.43 2.06
C GLY A 41 11.29 -10.77 1.71
N GLN A 42 12.53 -10.92 2.16
CA GLN A 42 13.41 -12.05 1.82
C GLN A 42 14.02 -12.72 3.06
N VAL A 43 13.48 -12.47 4.27
CA VAL A 43 13.99 -13.05 5.51
C VAL A 43 13.37 -14.45 5.73
N GLY A 44 13.81 -15.41 4.92
CA GLY A 44 13.40 -16.81 5.03
C GLY A 44 14.25 -17.75 4.16
N ASP A 45 14.33 -19.03 4.53
CA ASP A 45 15.12 -20.05 3.80
C ASP A 45 14.28 -20.93 2.86
N ASN A 46 12.96 -20.76 2.89
CA ASN A 46 12.01 -21.57 2.14
C ASN A 46 11.32 -20.84 0.98
N LEU A 47 11.72 -19.58 0.70
CA LEU A 47 11.07 -18.72 -0.27
C LEU A 47 11.30 -19.16 -1.73
N PRO A 48 10.37 -18.88 -2.66
CA PRO A 48 10.60 -19.15 -4.08
C PRO A 48 11.76 -18.33 -4.65
N SER A 49 12.48 -18.92 -5.62
CA SER A 49 13.50 -18.20 -6.40
C SER A 49 12.94 -16.91 -7.03
N PRO A 50 13.74 -15.82 -7.16
CA PRO A 50 13.27 -14.56 -7.74
C PRO A 50 12.60 -14.68 -9.11
N GLN A 51 13.03 -15.60 -9.97
CA GLN A 51 12.42 -15.82 -11.30
C GLN A 51 11.00 -16.37 -11.21
N ARG A 52 10.70 -17.19 -10.19
CA ARG A 52 9.35 -17.68 -9.92
C ARG A 52 8.49 -16.54 -9.36
N VAL A 53 9.06 -15.71 -8.50
CA VAL A 53 8.36 -14.53 -7.94
C VAL A 53 8.02 -13.52 -9.03
N ALA A 54 8.95 -13.24 -9.96
CA ALA A 54 8.69 -12.38 -11.12
C ALA A 54 7.51 -12.89 -11.96
N ARG A 55 7.41 -14.22 -12.16
CA ARG A 55 6.26 -14.83 -12.87
C ARG A 55 4.96 -14.69 -12.07
N LEU A 56 5.01 -14.95 -10.77
CA LEU A 56 3.85 -14.78 -9.88
C LEU A 56 3.31 -13.35 -9.99
N LEU A 57 4.14 -12.34 -9.77
CA LEU A 57 3.71 -10.95 -9.80
C LEU A 57 3.25 -10.52 -11.19
N ARG A 58 3.90 -10.99 -12.26
CA ARG A 58 3.40 -10.76 -13.63
C ARG A 58 2.03 -11.38 -13.90
N SER A 59 1.70 -12.49 -13.26
CA SER A 59 0.37 -13.10 -13.39
C SER A 59 -0.72 -12.35 -12.61
N ILE A 60 -0.32 -11.48 -11.66
CA ILE A 60 -1.23 -10.66 -10.84
C ILE A 60 -1.23 -9.24 -11.40
N ASN A 61 -2.15 -8.96 -12.32
CA ASN A 61 -2.13 -7.72 -13.11
C ASN A 61 -2.16 -6.41 -12.32
N ILE A 62 -2.71 -6.39 -11.10
CA ILE A 62 -2.87 -5.17 -10.31
C ILE A 62 -1.63 -4.79 -9.50
N ILE A 63 -0.70 -5.73 -9.27
CA ILE A 63 0.57 -5.44 -8.59
C ILE A 63 1.56 -4.93 -9.64
N LYS A 64 1.90 -3.65 -9.55
CA LYS A 64 2.81 -2.99 -10.50
C LYS A 64 4.06 -2.41 -9.83
N LYS A 65 4.13 -2.42 -8.51
CA LYS A 65 5.27 -1.91 -7.76
C LYS A 65 5.75 -2.92 -6.74
N VAL A 66 7.06 -3.02 -6.58
CA VAL A 66 7.72 -3.85 -5.56
C VAL A 66 8.65 -2.96 -4.74
N LYS A 67 8.57 -3.08 -3.42
CA LYS A 67 9.55 -2.50 -2.50
C LYS A 67 10.44 -3.61 -1.95
N LEU A 68 11.74 -3.45 -2.11
CA LEU A 68 12.78 -4.27 -1.48
C LEU A 68 13.35 -3.52 -0.28
N TYR A 69 13.91 -4.28 0.66
CA TYR A 69 14.64 -3.76 1.83
C TYR A 69 16.14 -3.63 1.57
N ASP A 70 16.60 -4.12 0.42
CA ASP A 70 17.96 -4.06 -0.08
C ASP A 70 17.94 -3.75 -1.59
N ALA A 71 19.09 -3.94 -2.25
CA ALA A 71 19.21 -3.93 -3.71
C ALA A 71 19.64 -5.31 -4.23
N ASN A 72 18.90 -6.37 -3.87
CA ASN A 72 19.23 -7.74 -4.23
C ASN A 72 19.38 -7.94 -5.75
N ARG A 73 20.62 -8.24 -6.18
CA ARG A 73 20.97 -8.46 -7.58
C ARG A 73 20.14 -9.53 -8.27
N GLU A 74 19.95 -10.69 -7.63
CA GLU A 74 19.22 -11.80 -8.24
C GLU A 74 17.75 -11.44 -8.49
N VAL A 75 17.16 -10.65 -7.59
CA VAL A 75 15.81 -10.10 -7.78
C VAL A 75 15.79 -9.09 -8.91
N LEU A 76 16.68 -8.09 -8.90
CA LEU A 76 16.70 -7.06 -9.92
C LEU A 76 16.93 -7.66 -11.32
N GLU A 77 17.82 -8.65 -11.48
CA GLU A 77 18.02 -9.36 -12.74
C GLU A 77 16.78 -10.18 -13.16
N ALA A 78 16.13 -10.88 -12.22
CA ALA A 78 14.95 -11.70 -12.50
C ALA A 78 13.72 -10.88 -12.96
N PHE A 79 13.66 -9.61 -12.55
CA PHE A 79 12.57 -8.69 -12.89
C PHE A 79 12.85 -7.80 -14.11
N ALA A 80 13.97 -8.02 -14.82
CA ALA A 80 14.27 -7.29 -16.04
C ALA A 80 13.17 -7.48 -17.09
N ASN A 81 12.76 -6.38 -17.73
CA ASN A 81 11.74 -6.28 -18.77
C ASN A 81 10.35 -6.76 -18.35
N THR A 82 10.06 -6.81 -17.04
CA THR A 82 8.72 -7.16 -16.52
C THR A 82 7.76 -5.98 -16.51
N GLY A 83 8.28 -4.74 -16.53
CA GLY A 83 7.51 -3.51 -16.40
C GLY A 83 7.05 -3.20 -14.97
N ILE A 84 7.45 -4.00 -13.98
CA ILE A 84 7.21 -3.72 -12.56
C ILE A 84 8.19 -2.65 -12.08
N GLU A 85 7.68 -1.62 -11.39
CA GLU A 85 8.47 -0.57 -10.75
C GLU A 85 9.09 -1.06 -9.44
N PHE A 86 10.31 -0.60 -9.14
CA PHE A 86 11.04 -0.95 -7.94
C PHE A 86 11.36 0.27 -7.07
N VAL A 87 11.06 0.13 -5.78
CA VAL A 87 11.76 0.83 -4.71
C VAL A 87 12.82 -0.12 -4.18
N VAL A 88 14.10 0.26 -4.27
CA VAL A 88 15.20 -0.50 -3.66
C VAL A 88 15.58 0.10 -2.32
N GLY A 89 15.97 -0.75 -1.36
CA GLY A 89 16.37 -0.32 -0.03
C GLY A 89 17.89 -0.18 0.09
N LEU A 90 18.32 0.79 0.89
CA LEU A 90 19.65 0.81 1.47
C LEU A 90 19.52 0.60 2.98
N SER A 91 19.97 -0.54 3.48
CA SER A 91 19.81 -0.93 4.87
C SER A 91 20.51 0.03 5.85
N ASN A 92 19.99 0.12 7.07
CA ASN A 92 20.45 1.08 8.09
C ASN A 92 21.97 1.03 8.34
N GLU A 93 22.57 -0.16 8.32
CA GLU A 93 24.00 -0.38 8.53
C GLU A 93 24.90 0.28 7.48
N TYR A 94 24.38 0.56 6.28
CA TYR A 94 25.13 1.20 5.20
C TYR A 94 24.95 2.72 5.15
N VAL A 95 24.00 3.27 5.91
CA VAL A 95 23.68 4.72 5.88
C VAL A 95 24.92 5.55 6.23
N GLY A 96 25.69 5.15 7.24
CA GLY A 96 26.94 5.82 7.62
C GLY A 96 27.97 5.85 6.49
N ASN A 97 28.11 4.75 5.75
CA ASN A 97 29.06 4.65 4.64
C ASN A 97 28.72 5.62 3.50
N MET A 98 27.43 5.88 3.27
CA MET A 98 26.96 6.76 2.21
C MET A 98 27.19 8.25 2.51
N THR A 99 27.69 8.58 3.71
CA THR A 99 28.21 9.94 3.99
C THR A 99 29.52 10.22 3.27
N ASP A 100 30.20 9.19 2.75
CA ASP A 100 31.28 9.32 1.77
C ASP A 100 30.73 9.41 0.35
N GLN A 101 31.13 10.44 -0.40
CA GLN A 101 30.61 10.71 -1.73
C GLN A 101 31.04 9.65 -2.75
N ALA A 102 32.26 9.12 -2.66
CA ALA A 102 32.74 8.11 -3.60
C ALA A 102 32.00 6.79 -3.39
N ALA A 103 31.79 6.39 -2.12
CA ALA A 103 31.00 5.23 -1.75
C ALA A 103 29.54 5.36 -2.25
N ALA A 104 28.92 6.53 -2.13
CA ALA A 104 27.57 6.76 -2.65
C ALA A 104 27.50 6.63 -4.18
N VAL A 105 28.49 7.16 -4.92
CA VAL A 105 28.56 7.02 -6.38
C VAL A 105 28.74 5.56 -6.79
N GLU A 106 29.64 4.84 -6.13
CA GLU A 106 29.86 3.41 -6.39
C GLU A 106 28.60 2.59 -6.11
N TRP A 107 27.95 2.82 -4.96
CA TRP A 107 26.70 2.15 -4.62
C TRP A 107 25.61 2.37 -5.67
N VAL A 108 25.40 3.62 -6.13
CA VAL A 108 24.37 3.91 -7.15
C VAL A 108 24.72 3.26 -8.50
N LYS A 109 26.00 3.23 -8.89
CA LYS A 109 26.43 2.56 -10.13
C LYS A 109 26.11 1.07 -10.09
N GLU A 110 26.50 0.41 -9.00
CA GLU A 110 26.38 -1.04 -8.85
C GLU A 110 24.94 -1.50 -8.63
N ASN A 111 24.18 -0.76 -7.82
CA ASN A 111 22.89 -1.21 -7.30
C ASN A 111 21.69 -0.61 -8.06
N VAL A 112 21.90 0.42 -8.87
CA VAL A 112 20.82 1.11 -9.59
C VAL A 112 21.15 1.25 -11.07
N GLN A 113 22.22 1.96 -11.44
CA GLN A 113 22.54 2.24 -12.84
C GLN A 113 22.74 0.96 -13.65
N GLY A 114 23.42 -0.05 -13.09
CA GLY A 114 23.70 -1.31 -13.77
C GLY A 114 22.46 -2.11 -14.20
N TYR A 115 21.29 -1.85 -13.60
CA TYR A 115 20.05 -2.55 -13.92
C TYR A 115 19.12 -1.75 -14.84
N LEU A 116 19.37 -0.46 -15.05
CA LEU A 116 18.56 0.41 -15.90
C LEU A 116 18.99 0.31 -17.38
N PRO A 117 18.05 0.36 -18.34
CA PRO A 117 16.60 0.46 -18.18
C PRO A 117 15.90 -0.91 -18.02
N GLY A 118 16.65 -2.01 -17.92
CA GLY A 118 16.09 -3.37 -17.89
C GLY A 118 15.11 -3.57 -16.73
N THR A 119 15.46 -3.15 -15.53
CA THR A 119 14.58 -3.20 -14.35
C THR A 119 14.23 -1.79 -13.92
N ASN A 120 12.92 -1.49 -13.84
CA ASN A 120 12.42 -0.13 -13.65
C ASN A 120 12.54 0.33 -12.20
N ILE A 121 13.76 0.65 -11.75
CA ILE A 121 14.02 1.22 -10.42
C ILE A 121 13.62 2.71 -10.47
N THR A 122 12.64 3.09 -9.66
CA THR A 122 12.10 4.46 -9.62
C THR A 122 12.39 5.17 -8.30
N CYS A 123 12.83 4.44 -7.27
CA CYS A 123 13.14 5.05 -5.99
C CYS A 123 14.19 4.26 -5.18
N ILE A 124 15.00 4.98 -4.41
CA ILE A 124 15.90 4.45 -3.37
C ILE A 124 15.34 4.89 -2.01
N ALA A 125 14.99 3.92 -1.16
CA ALA A 125 14.66 4.15 0.24
C ALA A 125 15.90 3.97 1.12
N VAL A 126 16.47 5.08 1.59
CA VAL A 126 17.68 5.13 2.42
C VAL A 126 17.31 4.92 3.87
N GLY A 127 17.67 3.77 4.41
CA GLY A 127 17.26 3.34 5.74
C GLY A 127 15.77 3.02 5.86
N ASN A 128 15.42 2.37 6.96
CA ASN A 128 14.07 2.02 7.34
C ASN A 128 13.88 2.30 8.84
N GLU A 129 12.89 3.13 9.16
CA GLU A 129 12.48 3.49 10.52
C GLU A 129 13.60 4.06 11.41
N VAL A 130 14.57 4.75 10.80
CA VAL A 130 15.79 5.29 11.43
C VAL A 130 15.51 6.10 12.71
N PHE A 131 14.38 6.81 12.77
CA PHE A 131 14.00 7.68 13.89
C PHE A 131 13.22 7.00 15.01
N THR A 132 13.11 5.67 15.01
CA THR A 132 12.36 4.90 16.04
C THR A 132 13.23 4.44 17.21
N GLY A 133 14.56 4.38 17.01
CA GLY A 133 15.54 3.95 18.01
C GLY A 133 16.23 5.10 18.73
N ASN A 134 17.37 4.81 19.37
CA ASN A 134 18.20 5.78 20.10
C ASN A 134 19.57 6.01 19.43
N ASP A 135 19.80 5.47 18.24
CA ASP A 135 21.07 5.63 17.51
C ASP A 135 21.16 7.01 16.87
N THR A 136 21.61 7.99 17.64
CA THR A 136 21.74 9.38 17.19
C THR A 136 22.76 9.54 16.06
N ALA A 137 23.75 8.65 15.95
CA ALA A 137 24.72 8.68 14.85
C ALA A 137 24.05 8.27 13.54
N LEU A 138 23.25 7.20 13.55
CA LEU A 138 22.45 6.80 12.40
C LEU A 138 21.47 7.90 11.98
N MET A 139 20.78 8.53 12.94
CA MET A 139 19.87 9.65 12.67
C MET A 139 20.59 10.85 12.03
N ALA A 140 21.78 11.19 12.54
CA ALA A 140 22.58 12.31 12.02
C ALA A 140 23.14 12.02 10.62
N ASN A 141 23.44 10.75 10.30
CA ASN A 141 24.00 10.34 9.01
C ASN A 141 22.96 10.25 7.89
N LEU A 142 21.67 10.15 8.22
CA LEU A 142 20.60 9.88 7.23
C LEU A 142 20.52 10.94 6.12
N VAL A 143 20.40 12.22 6.47
CA VAL A 143 20.25 13.29 5.47
C VAL A 143 21.53 13.47 4.63
N PRO A 144 22.75 13.50 5.21
CA PRO A 144 23.99 13.50 4.42
C PRO A 144 24.09 12.32 3.44
N ALA A 145 23.71 11.11 3.87
CA ALA A 145 23.68 9.93 3.01
C ALA A 145 22.70 10.12 1.83
N MET A 146 21.48 10.58 2.10
CA MET A 146 20.47 10.85 1.07
C MET A 146 20.94 11.92 0.08
N GLN A 147 21.60 12.97 0.56
CA GLN A 147 22.18 14.03 -0.28
C GLN A 147 23.29 13.51 -1.19
N ASN A 148 24.18 12.66 -0.69
CA ASN A 148 25.23 12.05 -1.50
C ASN A 148 24.68 11.08 -2.54
N ILE A 149 23.69 10.25 -2.18
CA ILE A 149 23.01 9.35 -3.12
C ILE A 149 22.29 10.15 -4.22
N HIS A 150 21.58 11.23 -3.86
CA HIS A 150 20.96 12.11 -4.84
C HIS A 150 22.01 12.78 -5.74
N SER A 151 23.12 13.25 -5.18
CA SER A 151 24.22 13.83 -5.96
C SER A 151 24.85 12.82 -6.92
N ALA A 152 24.97 11.56 -6.49
CA ALA A 152 25.39 10.46 -7.36
C ALA A 152 24.40 10.25 -8.51
N LEU A 153 23.08 10.20 -8.24
CA LEU A 153 22.05 10.11 -9.29
C LEU A 153 22.15 11.27 -10.29
N VAL A 154 22.34 12.51 -9.82
CA VAL A 154 22.55 13.69 -10.69
C VAL A 154 23.79 13.51 -11.56
N SER A 155 24.92 13.10 -10.96
CA SER A 155 26.18 12.90 -11.69
C SER A 155 26.11 11.81 -12.76
N LEU A 156 25.20 10.85 -12.58
CA LEU A 156 24.99 9.71 -13.48
C LEU A 156 23.83 9.94 -14.47
N GLY A 157 23.19 11.12 -14.44
CA GLY A 157 22.09 11.47 -15.33
C GLY A 157 20.77 10.75 -15.01
N LEU A 158 20.59 10.28 -13.77
CA LEU A 158 19.42 9.52 -13.32
C LEU A 158 18.41 10.37 -12.53
N GLN A 159 18.73 11.65 -12.28
CA GLN A 159 17.83 12.57 -11.60
C GLN A 159 16.50 12.73 -12.35
N GLY A 160 15.40 12.77 -11.61
CA GLY A 160 14.05 12.81 -12.17
C GLY A 160 13.50 11.48 -12.69
N SER A 161 14.35 10.44 -12.83
CA SER A 161 13.92 9.06 -13.09
C SER A 161 13.93 8.21 -11.82
N VAL A 162 14.89 8.46 -10.93
CA VAL A 162 15.04 7.79 -9.63
C VAL A 162 14.98 8.81 -8.51
N ASN A 163 14.04 8.64 -7.58
CA ASN A 163 13.89 9.51 -6.41
C ASN A 163 14.60 8.92 -5.19
N VAL A 164 14.99 9.77 -4.24
CA VAL A 164 15.59 9.35 -2.96
C VAL A 164 14.63 9.70 -1.83
N THR A 165 14.35 8.74 -0.95
CA THR A 165 13.49 8.93 0.23
C THR A 165 13.97 8.05 1.39
N THR A 166 13.23 8.00 2.48
CA THR A 166 13.43 7.12 3.63
C THR A 166 12.05 6.75 4.21
N ALA A 167 11.93 5.57 4.81
CA ALA A 167 10.68 5.09 5.41
C ALA A 167 10.65 5.32 6.92
N HIS A 168 9.51 5.77 7.43
CA HIS A 168 9.31 6.09 8.84
C HIS A 168 8.28 5.17 9.49
N SER A 169 8.47 4.82 10.76
CA SER A 169 7.39 4.26 11.58
C SER A 169 6.45 5.39 12.04
N SER A 170 5.22 5.07 12.43
CA SER A 170 4.36 6.02 13.15
C SER A 170 4.95 6.48 14.50
N GLY A 171 6.01 5.83 14.98
CA GLY A 171 6.74 6.22 16.19
C GLY A 171 7.45 7.57 16.11
N VAL A 172 7.50 8.21 14.94
CA VAL A 172 7.98 9.60 14.79
C VAL A 172 6.98 10.64 15.29
N LEU A 173 5.71 10.27 15.49
CA LEU A 173 4.66 11.15 15.98
C LEU A 173 4.62 11.17 17.51
N SER A 174 4.39 12.36 18.08
CA SER A 174 4.06 12.54 19.49
C SER A 174 2.54 12.51 19.71
N THR A 175 1.79 13.06 18.75
CA THR A 175 0.32 13.11 18.74
C THR A 175 -0.17 12.64 17.38
N SER A 176 -1.20 11.79 17.37
CA SER A 176 -1.88 11.33 16.15
C SER A 176 -3.41 11.33 16.25
N TYR A 177 -3.98 11.68 17.41
CA TYR A 177 -5.42 11.76 17.64
C TYR A 177 -5.82 13.09 18.32
N PRO A 178 -6.84 13.80 17.81
CA PRO A 178 -7.48 13.56 16.51
C PRO A 178 -6.47 13.81 15.36
N PRO A 179 -6.72 13.32 14.13
CA PRO A 179 -5.77 13.47 13.01
C PRO A 179 -5.30 14.90 12.78
N SER A 180 -6.16 15.91 12.94
CA SER A 180 -5.81 17.33 12.80
C SER A 180 -4.76 17.83 13.79
N ALA A 181 -4.58 17.13 14.92
CA ALA A 181 -3.60 17.44 15.96
C ALA A 181 -2.27 16.70 15.75
N GLY A 182 -2.13 16.00 14.62
CA GLY A 182 -0.93 15.28 14.25
C GLY A 182 0.33 16.13 14.41
N ALA A 183 1.31 15.63 15.16
CA ALA A 183 2.55 16.33 15.45
C ALA A 183 3.72 15.35 15.56
N PHE A 184 4.88 15.72 15.02
CA PHE A 184 6.11 14.98 15.23
C PHE A 184 6.61 15.11 16.67
N LYS A 185 7.44 14.17 17.11
CA LYS A 185 8.16 14.26 18.37
C LYS A 185 9.09 15.48 18.40
N PRO A 186 8.99 16.38 19.40
CA PRO A 186 9.82 17.58 19.47
C PRO A 186 11.33 17.28 19.36
N GLU A 187 11.78 16.22 20.01
CA GLU A 187 13.18 15.76 20.01
C GLU A 187 13.70 15.32 18.63
N LEU A 188 12.82 14.93 17.71
CA LEU A 188 13.18 14.55 16.34
C LEU A 188 13.23 15.76 15.38
N THR A 189 12.71 16.92 15.77
CA THR A 189 12.55 18.09 14.89
C THR A 189 13.87 18.53 14.23
N ALA A 190 14.99 18.42 14.96
CA ALA A 190 16.32 18.78 14.46
C ALA A 190 16.80 17.87 13.31
N PHE A 191 16.35 16.61 13.28
CA PHE A 191 16.64 15.66 12.21
C PHE A 191 15.59 15.72 11.09
N LEU A 192 14.33 15.92 11.46
CA LEU A 192 13.22 15.95 10.51
C LEU A 192 13.26 17.19 9.61
N ARG A 193 13.57 18.39 10.10
CA ARG A 193 13.55 19.60 9.25
C ARG A 193 14.51 19.49 8.04
N PRO A 194 15.80 19.13 8.21
CA PRO A 194 16.69 18.92 7.07
C PRO A 194 16.22 17.82 6.11
N LEU A 195 15.60 16.76 6.64
CA LEU A 195 15.01 15.70 5.83
C LEU A 195 13.84 16.24 4.99
N LEU A 196 12.90 16.95 5.60
CA LEU A 196 11.73 17.50 4.91
C LEU A 196 12.12 18.55 3.88
N ASP A 197 13.15 19.36 4.16
CA ASP A 197 13.76 20.27 3.20
C ASP A 197 14.31 19.51 1.99
N PHE A 198 15.08 18.43 2.23
CA PHE A 198 15.61 17.59 1.17
C PHE A 198 14.51 16.96 0.32
N LEU A 199 13.47 16.36 0.93
CA LEU A 199 12.37 15.74 0.20
C LEU A 199 11.63 16.78 -0.66
N SER A 200 11.39 17.99 -0.11
CA SER A 200 10.73 19.08 -0.82
C SER A 200 11.56 19.57 -2.02
N GLN A 201 12.86 19.80 -1.82
CA GLN A 201 13.77 20.30 -2.87
C GLN A 201 13.98 19.29 -3.99
N THR A 202 13.91 17.99 -3.68
CA THR A 202 14.10 16.89 -4.64
C THR A 202 12.78 16.36 -5.22
N SER A 203 11.63 16.98 -4.88
CA SER A 203 10.30 16.52 -5.29
C SER A 203 10.05 15.04 -4.95
N SER A 204 10.50 14.62 -3.77
CA SER A 204 10.33 13.28 -3.22
C SER A 204 9.17 13.23 -2.22
N SER A 205 8.77 12.02 -1.85
CA SER A 205 7.63 11.78 -0.95
C SER A 205 8.10 11.37 0.44
N PHE A 206 7.28 11.66 1.46
CA PHE A 206 7.45 11.14 2.81
C PHE A 206 6.84 9.73 2.90
N LEU A 207 7.65 8.71 3.20
CA LEU A 207 7.16 7.34 3.31
C LEU A 207 6.83 6.99 4.77
N ILE A 208 5.64 6.45 5.02
CA ILE A 208 5.20 6.00 6.34
C ILE A 208 4.80 4.52 6.33
N ASN A 209 5.30 3.77 7.30
CA ASN A 209 4.85 2.44 7.67
C ASN A 209 3.65 2.60 8.63
N ALA A 210 2.44 2.35 8.14
CA ALA A 210 1.20 2.64 8.85
C ALA A 210 0.39 1.37 9.07
N TYR A 211 0.27 0.93 10.32
CA TYR A 211 -0.38 -0.33 10.68
C TYR A 211 -1.52 -0.09 11.68
N PRO A 212 -2.78 -0.11 11.24
CA PRO A 212 -3.94 -0.14 12.14
C PRO A 212 -3.92 -1.32 13.12
N TYR A 213 -3.31 -2.44 12.71
CA TYR A 213 -3.14 -3.64 13.54
C TYR A 213 -2.48 -3.33 14.89
N PHE A 214 -1.38 -2.57 14.91
CA PHE A 214 -0.67 -2.29 16.17
C PHE A 214 -1.49 -1.44 17.15
N ALA A 215 -2.30 -0.52 16.63
CA ALA A 215 -3.22 0.25 17.47
C ALA A 215 -4.27 -0.67 18.09
N TYR A 216 -4.93 -1.51 17.29
CA TYR A 216 -5.92 -2.47 17.78
C TYR A 216 -5.34 -3.46 18.78
N LYS A 217 -4.15 -4.02 18.51
CA LYS A 217 -3.46 -4.93 19.42
C LYS A 217 -3.18 -4.27 20.78
N ALA A 218 -2.82 -2.99 20.79
CA ALA A 218 -2.50 -2.27 22.01
C ALA A 218 -3.74 -1.92 22.87
N ASP A 219 -4.90 -1.72 22.24
CA ASP A 219 -6.13 -1.32 22.92
C ASP A 219 -7.40 -1.91 22.26
N PRO A 220 -7.58 -3.24 22.30
CA PRO A 220 -8.67 -3.91 21.60
C PRO A 220 -10.04 -3.65 22.23
N ASP A 221 -10.08 -3.20 23.49
CA ASP A 221 -11.31 -2.90 24.22
C ASP A 221 -11.93 -1.56 23.79
N ASN A 222 -11.10 -0.58 23.37
CA ASN A 222 -11.57 0.75 22.98
C ASN A 222 -11.48 1.03 21.48
N ILE A 223 -10.65 0.30 20.73
CA ILE A 223 -10.54 0.46 19.27
C ILE A 223 -11.46 -0.56 18.58
N PRO A 224 -12.54 -0.12 17.91
CA PRO A 224 -13.44 -1.06 17.24
C PRO A 224 -12.73 -1.83 16.13
N LEU A 225 -12.85 -3.16 16.15
CA LEU A 225 -12.26 -4.02 15.11
C LEU A 225 -12.74 -3.61 13.71
N ASP A 226 -14.02 -3.26 13.57
CA ASP A 226 -14.58 -2.84 12.29
C ASP A 226 -13.92 -1.56 11.73
N TYR A 227 -13.49 -0.65 12.60
CA TYR A 227 -12.82 0.60 12.22
C TYR A 227 -11.40 0.38 11.66
N VAL A 228 -10.68 -0.60 12.20
CA VAL A 228 -9.33 -0.96 11.74
C VAL A 228 -9.33 -1.95 10.58
N LEU A 229 -10.45 -2.65 10.35
CA LEU A 229 -10.65 -3.59 9.24
C LEU A 229 -11.41 -3.01 8.04
N PHE A 230 -11.66 -1.69 8.00
CA PHE A 230 -12.43 -1.02 6.94
C PHE A 230 -13.87 -1.55 6.78
N GLN A 231 -14.44 -2.15 7.83
CA GLN A 231 -15.83 -2.62 7.83
C GLN A 231 -16.79 -1.48 8.15
N PRO A 232 -18.09 -1.59 7.83
CA PRO A 232 -19.08 -0.59 8.19
C PRO A 232 -19.07 -0.29 9.70
N ASN A 233 -18.82 0.96 10.06
CA ASN A 233 -18.75 1.43 11.45
C ASN A 233 -19.12 2.92 11.51
N ALA A 234 -19.24 3.48 12.73
CA ALA A 234 -19.56 4.90 12.90
C ALA A 234 -18.44 5.85 12.44
N GLY A 235 -17.21 5.35 12.36
CA GLY A 235 -16.00 6.13 12.14
C GLY A 235 -15.72 7.10 13.29
N MET A 236 -14.88 8.08 13.02
CA MET A 236 -14.68 9.23 13.89
C MET A 236 -14.83 10.53 13.10
N VAL A 237 -15.32 11.58 13.76
CA VAL A 237 -15.34 12.94 13.19
C VAL A 237 -14.29 13.76 13.93
N ASP A 238 -13.35 14.31 13.17
CA ASP A 238 -12.34 15.21 13.70
C ASP A 238 -13.00 16.57 14.00
N ALA A 239 -13.00 16.97 15.27
CA ALA A 239 -13.74 18.15 15.71
C ALA A 239 -13.17 19.48 15.18
N ALA A 240 -11.89 19.54 14.83
CA ALA A 240 -11.25 20.76 14.35
C ALA A 240 -11.46 20.96 12.85
N THR A 241 -11.50 19.87 12.08
CA THR A 241 -11.61 19.91 10.61
C THR A 241 -12.97 19.50 10.08
N ASN A 242 -13.83 18.90 10.92
CA ASN A 242 -15.10 18.27 10.57
C ASN A 242 -14.96 17.15 9.51
N LEU A 243 -13.75 16.61 9.34
CA LEU A 243 -13.50 15.47 8.46
C LEU A 243 -13.95 14.17 9.13
N HIS A 244 -14.67 13.34 8.38
CA HIS A 244 -15.06 12.01 8.82
C HIS A 244 -14.02 10.98 8.34
N TYR A 245 -13.55 10.16 9.27
CA TYR A 245 -12.68 9.03 9.00
C TYR A 245 -13.45 7.75 9.27
N GLY A 246 -13.82 7.04 8.20
CA GLY A 246 -14.48 5.73 8.29
C GLY A 246 -13.52 4.57 8.57
N ASN A 247 -12.20 4.79 8.49
CA ASN A 247 -11.19 3.79 8.78
C ASN A 247 -9.93 4.41 9.40
N MET A 248 -9.20 3.62 10.17
CA MET A 248 -8.01 4.09 10.89
C MET A 248 -6.83 4.41 9.98
N LEU A 249 -6.65 3.72 8.85
CA LEU A 249 -5.51 3.96 7.96
C LEU A 249 -5.54 5.41 7.43
N HIS A 250 -6.70 5.89 6.98
CA HIS A 250 -6.89 7.28 6.58
C HIS A 250 -6.57 8.27 7.71
N ALA A 251 -7.02 7.96 8.95
CA ALA A 251 -6.73 8.79 10.11
C ALA A 251 -5.22 8.84 10.43
N GLN A 252 -4.52 7.71 10.33
CA GLN A 252 -3.07 7.65 10.52
C GLN A 252 -2.33 8.49 9.47
N ILE A 253 -2.71 8.38 8.19
CA ILE A 253 -2.09 9.15 7.10
C ILE A 253 -2.34 10.66 7.29
N ASP A 254 -3.57 11.07 7.61
CA ASP A 254 -3.89 12.50 7.77
C ASP A 254 -3.30 13.10 9.05
N SER A 255 -2.97 12.28 10.05
CA SER A 255 -2.14 12.71 11.18
C SER A 255 -0.71 13.05 10.75
N VAL A 256 -0.14 12.33 9.78
CA VAL A 256 1.17 12.66 9.20
C VAL A 256 1.08 13.93 8.37
N TYR A 257 0.05 14.10 7.54
CA TYR A 257 -0.16 15.36 6.80
C TYR A 257 -0.29 16.57 7.73
N SER A 258 -1.00 16.42 8.85
CA SER A 258 -1.12 17.47 9.86
C SER A 258 0.23 17.78 10.51
N ALA A 259 1.03 16.76 10.84
CA ALA A 259 2.37 16.93 11.39
C ALA A 259 3.33 17.63 10.42
N LEU A 260 3.29 17.27 9.14
CA LEU A 260 4.04 17.94 8.07
C LEU A 260 3.63 19.40 7.92
N SER A 261 2.32 19.68 7.92
CA SER A 261 1.79 21.04 7.86
C SER A 261 2.23 21.88 9.07
N ALA A 262 2.22 21.30 10.28
CA ALA A 262 2.67 21.97 11.50
C ALA A 262 4.17 22.35 11.46
N LEU A 263 5.00 21.59 10.74
CA LEU A 263 6.41 21.92 10.52
C LEU A 263 6.67 22.85 9.33
N GLY A 264 5.64 23.18 8.53
CA GLY A 264 5.73 24.08 7.38
C GLY A 264 5.83 23.41 6.01
N TYR A 265 5.51 22.11 5.91
CA TYR A 265 5.61 21.32 4.67
C TYR A 265 4.27 20.76 4.18
N PRO A 266 3.22 21.59 4.00
CA PRO A 266 1.88 21.11 3.66
C PRO A 266 1.78 20.46 2.27
N ALA A 267 2.75 20.71 1.39
CA ALA A 267 2.78 20.22 0.01
C ALA A 267 3.49 18.86 -0.15
N LEU A 268 4.18 18.35 0.87
CA LEU A 268 4.84 17.05 0.79
C LEU A 268 3.80 15.93 0.68
N GLU A 269 3.95 15.10 -0.34
CA GLU A 269 3.14 13.89 -0.52
C GLU A 269 3.54 12.83 0.52
N VAL A 270 2.54 12.17 1.10
CA VAL A 270 2.72 10.99 1.96
C VAL A 270 2.36 9.76 1.15
N LYS A 271 3.23 8.75 1.17
CA LYS A 271 2.95 7.41 0.62
C LYS A 271 3.10 6.37 1.71
N VAL A 272 2.32 5.31 1.64
CA VAL A 272 2.37 4.21 2.62
C VAL A 272 3.39 3.18 2.15
N SER A 273 4.57 3.14 2.77
CA SER A 273 5.62 2.19 2.44
C SER A 273 5.36 0.79 2.96
N GLU A 274 4.54 0.67 4.00
CA GLU A 274 4.12 -0.62 4.55
C GLU A 274 2.77 -0.49 5.24
N THR A 275 1.91 -1.47 4.99
CA THR A 275 0.70 -1.70 5.78
C THR A 275 0.22 -3.13 5.56
N GLY A 276 -0.34 -3.76 6.58
CA GLY A 276 -0.74 -5.16 6.52
C GLY A 276 -1.32 -5.65 7.84
N TRP A 277 -1.68 -6.93 7.86
CA TRP A 277 -2.26 -7.56 9.04
C TRP A 277 -1.81 -9.02 9.15
N PRO A 278 -1.28 -9.45 10.30
CA PRO A 278 -0.75 -10.80 10.44
C PRO A 278 -1.87 -11.83 10.59
N SER A 279 -1.70 -12.98 9.93
CA SER A 279 -2.65 -14.10 9.96
C SER A 279 -2.51 -15.01 11.18
N LYS A 280 -1.46 -14.83 11.98
CA LYS A 280 -1.19 -15.63 13.18
C LYS A 280 -0.25 -14.85 14.08
N GLY A 281 -0.52 -14.82 15.38
CA GLY A 281 0.37 -14.23 16.38
C GLY A 281 0.48 -15.07 17.64
N ASP A 282 1.25 -14.57 18.62
CA ASP A 282 1.31 -15.11 19.97
C ASP A 282 0.00 -14.84 20.74
N SER A 283 -0.14 -15.37 21.96
CA SER A 283 -1.38 -15.25 22.74
C SER A 283 -1.74 -13.81 23.12
N ASP A 284 -0.76 -12.92 23.18
CA ASP A 284 -0.91 -11.49 23.47
C ASP A 284 -1.07 -10.64 22.19
N GLU A 285 -1.10 -11.26 21.01
CA GLU A 285 -1.24 -10.60 19.72
C GLU A 285 -2.69 -10.61 19.24
N VAL A 286 -3.54 -9.96 20.03
CA VAL A 286 -4.98 -9.91 19.78
C VAL A 286 -5.28 -9.40 18.37
N GLY A 287 -6.14 -10.13 17.66
CA GLY A 287 -6.54 -9.80 16.30
C GLY A 287 -5.71 -10.46 15.20
N ALA A 288 -4.56 -11.07 15.49
CA ALA A 288 -3.73 -11.79 14.52
C ALA A 288 -4.35 -13.15 14.13
N THR A 289 -5.31 -13.13 13.20
CA THR A 289 -6.02 -14.33 12.72
C THR A 289 -6.09 -14.34 11.20
N PRO A 290 -6.23 -15.52 10.56
CA PRO A 290 -6.36 -15.59 9.11
C PRO A 290 -7.58 -14.83 8.59
N GLU A 291 -8.67 -14.80 9.36
CA GLU A 291 -9.89 -14.09 8.98
C GLU A 291 -9.71 -12.57 9.01
N ASN A 292 -9.11 -12.02 10.06
CA ASN A 292 -8.85 -10.57 10.12
C ASN A 292 -7.83 -10.14 9.06
N ALA A 293 -6.78 -10.95 8.82
CA ALA A 293 -5.80 -10.68 7.77
C ALA A 293 -6.45 -10.68 6.38
N ARG A 294 -7.34 -11.65 6.12
CA ARG A 294 -8.14 -11.73 4.90
C ARG A 294 -9.02 -10.49 4.73
N ILE A 295 -9.75 -10.09 5.77
CA ILE A 295 -10.63 -8.91 5.72
C ILE A 295 -9.82 -7.64 5.48
N TYR A 296 -8.77 -7.40 6.28
CA TYR A 296 -7.95 -6.21 6.19
C TYR A 296 -7.36 -6.03 4.79
N ASN A 297 -6.66 -7.05 4.29
CA ASN A 297 -5.97 -6.97 3.01
C ASN A 297 -6.96 -6.95 1.83
N SER A 298 -8.08 -7.68 1.89
CA SER A 298 -9.12 -7.61 0.84
C SER A 298 -9.73 -6.20 0.76
N ASN A 299 -10.06 -5.61 1.91
CA ASN A 299 -10.66 -4.29 1.95
C ASN A 299 -9.66 -3.19 1.60
N LEU A 300 -8.39 -3.34 1.97
CA LEU A 300 -7.32 -2.45 1.53
C LEU A 300 -7.18 -2.46 0.00
N LEU A 301 -7.18 -3.64 -0.63
CA LEU A 301 -7.12 -3.74 -2.10
C LEU A 301 -8.34 -3.07 -2.76
N GLN A 302 -9.53 -3.22 -2.18
CA GLN A 302 -10.74 -2.54 -2.64
C GLN A 302 -10.67 -1.02 -2.46
N LEU A 303 -10.14 -0.54 -1.33
CA LEU A 303 -9.93 0.87 -1.06
C LEU A 303 -8.98 1.49 -2.11
N LEU A 304 -7.85 0.84 -2.36
CA LEU A 304 -6.87 1.31 -3.35
C LEU A 304 -7.43 1.27 -4.78
N ALA A 305 -8.31 0.32 -5.09
CA ALA A 305 -8.99 0.23 -6.38
C ALA A 305 -9.91 1.43 -6.69
N GLN A 306 -10.35 2.17 -5.67
CA GLN A 306 -11.17 3.37 -5.82
C GLN A 306 -10.37 4.57 -6.36
N ASN A 307 -9.03 4.52 -6.35
CA ASN A 307 -8.14 5.60 -6.76
C ASN A 307 -8.43 6.94 -6.07
N GLN A 308 -8.86 6.88 -4.80
CA GLN A 308 -9.10 8.05 -3.96
C GLN A 308 -7.97 8.22 -2.93
N GLY A 309 -7.85 9.42 -2.41
CA GLY A 309 -6.99 9.69 -1.26
C GLY A 309 -7.73 9.60 0.07
N THR A 310 -7.16 10.24 1.06
CA THR A 310 -7.71 10.38 2.41
C THR A 310 -8.73 11.54 2.48
N PRO A 311 -9.50 11.67 3.57
CA PRO A 311 -10.40 12.81 3.78
C PRO A 311 -9.72 14.20 3.63
N MET A 312 -8.47 14.36 4.09
CA MET A 312 -7.72 15.62 3.95
C MET A 312 -7.13 15.83 2.55
N ARG A 313 -6.90 14.75 1.80
CA ARG A 313 -6.30 14.75 0.45
C ARG A 313 -7.11 13.91 -0.55
N PRO A 314 -8.41 14.19 -0.77
CA PRO A 314 -9.29 13.28 -1.50
C PRO A 314 -8.92 13.09 -2.98
N SER A 315 -8.27 14.08 -3.58
CA SER A 315 -7.84 14.06 -4.99
C SER A 315 -6.48 13.41 -5.22
N LEU A 316 -5.72 13.09 -4.16
CA LEU A 316 -4.39 12.51 -4.26
C LEU A 316 -4.48 11.01 -4.05
N ARG A 317 -4.33 10.23 -5.13
CA ARG A 317 -4.36 8.76 -5.08
C ARG A 317 -3.37 8.27 -4.02
N LEU A 318 -3.86 7.45 -3.09
CA LEU A 318 -3.02 6.85 -2.07
C LEU A 318 -2.12 5.77 -2.68
N GLU A 319 -0.81 6.02 -2.77
CA GLU A 319 0.16 5.00 -3.11
C GLU A 319 0.53 4.17 -1.87
N THR A 320 0.40 2.85 -1.97
CA THR A 320 0.53 1.94 -0.83
C THR A 320 1.24 0.65 -1.23
N TYR A 321 2.15 0.21 -0.37
CA TYR A 321 2.82 -1.08 -0.46
C TYR A 321 2.31 -2.02 0.63
N VAL A 322 1.64 -3.10 0.21
CA VAL A 322 1.14 -4.13 1.14
C VAL A 322 2.32 -4.88 1.75
N PHE A 323 2.31 -5.04 3.07
CA PHE A 323 3.26 -5.83 3.83
C PHE A 323 2.60 -7.17 4.22
N ALA A 324 3.03 -8.32 3.67
CA ALA A 324 4.08 -8.51 2.66
C ALA A 324 3.72 -9.60 1.64
N LEU A 325 4.59 -9.82 0.65
CA LEU A 325 4.36 -10.84 -0.38
C LEU A 325 4.30 -12.25 0.19
N PHE A 326 5.27 -12.62 1.02
CA PHE A 326 5.38 -13.97 1.59
C PHE A 326 5.40 -13.94 3.12
N ASN A 327 5.03 -15.07 3.72
CA ASN A 327 5.42 -15.36 5.10
C ASN A 327 6.93 -15.58 5.14
N GLU A 328 7.61 -14.85 6.01
CA GLU A 328 9.07 -14.83 6.16
C GLU A 328 9.45 -15.57 7.45
N ASP A 329 9.79 -16.85 7.33
CA ASP A 329 9.89 -17.78 8.47
C ASP A 329 11.08 -17.52 9.40
N GLN A 330 12.08 -16.77 8.94
CA GLN A 330 13.26 -16.41 9.72
C GLN A 330 13.17 -15.01 10.36
N LYS A 331 12.06 -14.29 10.21
CA LYS A 331 11.90 -13.00 10.90
C LYS A 331 11.96 -13.18 12.42
N PRO A 332 12.80 -12.39 13.14
CA PRO A 332 12.92 -12.47 14.58
C PRO A 332 11.67 -11.89 15.27
N GLY A 333 11.57 -12.08 16.58
CA GLY A 333 10.50 -11.50 17.40
C GLY A 333 9.23 -12.35 17.47
N GLN A 334 8.09 -11.67 17.60
CA GLN A 334 6.78 -12.29 17.85
C GLN A 334 6.30 -13.15 16.67
N THR A 335 5.34 -14.04 16.92
CA THR A 335 4.83 -14.94 15.88
C THR A 335 4.18 -14.20 14.72
N SER A 336 3.56 -13.04 14.95
CA SER A 336 3.03 -12.18 13.88
C SER A 336 4.04 -11.85 12.80
N GLU A 337 5.30 -11.59 13.15
CA GLU A 337 6.36 -11.19 12.22
C GLU A 337 6.57 -12.22 11.09
N ARG A 338 6.33 -13.51 11.36
CA ARG A 338 6.48 -14.60 10.39
C ARG A 338 5.21 -14.88 9.58
N ASN A 339 4.14 -14.11 9.77
CA ASN A 339 2.79 -14.43 9.30
C ASN A 339 2.02 -13.27 8.63
N TYR A 340 2.74 -12.28 8.07
CA TYR A 340 2.18 -11.14 7.33
C TYR A 340 1.94 -11.41 5.83
N GLY A 341 2.43 -12.52 5.29
CA GLY A 341 2.39 -12.81 3.87
C GLY A 341 0.99 -12.95 3.30
N LEU A 342 0.76 -12.40 2.09
CA LEU A 342 -0.40 -12.76 1.27
C LEU A 342 -0.27 -14.19 0.73
N PHE A 343 0.96 -14.65 0.52
CA PHE A 343 1.29 -16.00 0.06
C PHE A 343 2.16 -16.74 1.08
N LYS A 344 2.04 -18.06 1.10
CA LYS A 344 3.01 -18.94 1.77
C LYS A 344 4.24 -19.11 0.88
N SER A 345 5.29 -19.70 1.43
CA SER A 345 6.54 -19.95 0.74
C SER A 345 6.42 -20.89 -0.48
N ASP A 346 5.39 -21.73 -0.53
CA ASP A 346 5.07 -22.56 -1.70
C ASP A 346 4.30 -21.81 -2.81
N GLY A 347 3.95 -20.54 -2.59
CA GLY A 347 3.14 -19.70 -3.49
C GLY A 347 1.64 -19.89 -3.41
N SER A 348 1.14 -20.77 -2.55
CA SER A 348 -0.28 -20.83 -2.26
C SER A 348 -0.71 -19.59 -1.46
N PRO A 349 -1.95 -19.10 -1.60
CA PRO A 349 -2.44 -18.01 -0.77
C PRO A 349 -2.39 -18.40 0.72
N ALA A 350 -1.93 -17.48 1.57
CA ALA A 350 -2.03 -17.65 3.02
C ALA A 350 -3.51 -17.61 3.47
N TYR A 351 -4.29 -16.77 2.80
CA TYR A 351 -5.74 -16.59 2.88
C TYR A 351 -6.21 -15.96 1.57
N ASP A 352 -7.48 -16.13 1.19
CA ASP A 352 -7.97 -15.68 -0.11
C ASP A 352 -8.38 -14.20 -0.11
N VAL A 353 -7.55 -13.37 -0.75
CA VAL A 353 -7.79 -11.93 -0.99
C VAL A 353 -8.23 -11.64 -2.44
N GLY A 354 -8.60 -12.67 -3.21
CA GLY A 354 -8.94 -12.55 -4.63
C GLY A 354 -7.73 -12.32 -5.55
N LEU A 355 -6.51 -12.47 -5.03
CA LEU A 355 -5.28 -12.47 -5.83
C LEU A 355 -4.97 -13.90 -6.28
N HIS A 356 -5.26 -14.19 -7.55
CA HIS A 356 -4.89 -15.46 -8.17
C HIS A 356 -3.65 -15.28 -9.02
N GLY A 357 -2.54 -15.87 -8.59
CA GLY A 357 -1.27 -15.89 -9.33
C GLY A 357 -0.68 -17.29 -9.41
N SER A 358 0.22 -17.52 -10.35
CA SER A 358 0.83 -18.84 -10.60
C SER A 358 2.35 -18.78 -10.57
N LEU A 359 2.97 -19.69 -9.80
CA LEU A 359 4.42 -19.92 -9.82
C LEU A 359 4.87 -20.86 -10.97
N SER A 360 3.93 -21.46 -11.72
CA SER A 360 4.19 -22.51 -12.71
C SER A 360 4.71 -21.95 -14.03
N GLY A 361 5.83 -22.48 -14.54
CA GLY A 361 6.34 -22.22 -15.89
C GLY A 361 5.73 -23.18 -16.90
N GLY A 362 4.54 -22.87 -17.40
CA GLY A 362 3.94 -23.59 -18.52
C GLY A 362 3.58 -22.61 -19.62
N SER A 363 4.21 -22.74 -20.78
CA SER A 363 3.75 -22.14 -22.04
C SER A 363 2.38 -22.70 -22.39
N SER A 364 1.35 -22.20 -21.73
CA SER A 364 -0.04 -22.45 -22.11
C SER A 364 -0.43 -21.32 -23.05
N ASN A 365 -0.18 -21.56 -24.34
CA ASN A 365 -1.04 -21.04 -25.40
C ASN A 365 -2.43 -21.64 -25.18
N THR A 366 -3.17 -21.09 -24.24
CA THR A 366 -4.61 -21.27 -24.17
C THR A 366 -5.21 -19.96 -24.59
N ASN A 367 -5.60 -19.88 -25.87
CA ASN A 367 -6.59 -18.92 -26.33
C ASN A 367 -7.82 -19.09 -25.42
N SER A 368 -7.95 -18.21 -24.43
CA SER A 368 -9.21 -17.99 -23.74
C SER A 368 -10.13 -17.26 -24.71
N TYR A 369 -10.70 -18.01 -25.65
CA TYR A 369 -11.91 -17.59 -26.33
C TYR A 369 -12.98 -17.41 -25.26
N ASN A 370 -13.24 -16.15 -24.91
CA ASN A 370 -14.46 -15.75 -24.25
C ASN A 370 -15.62 -16.24 -25.13
N LYS A 371 -16.23 -17.37 -24.76
CA LYS A 371 -17.58 -17.71 -25.22
C LYS A 371 -18.52 -16.71 -24.56
N VAL A 372 -18.70 -15.58 -25.22
CA VAL A 372 -19.87 -14.74 -25.03
C VAL A 372 -21.06 -15.57 -25.50
N VAL A 373 -21.80 -16.15 -24.55
CA VAL A 373 -23.14 -16.67 -24.84
C VAL A 373 -24.03 -15.45 -25.03
N VAL A 374 -24.13 -14.97 -26.26
CA VAL A 374 -25.17 -14.02 -26.66
C VAL A 374 -26.46 -14.83 -26.71
N SER A 375 -27.30 -14.72 -25.67
CA SER A 375 -28.68 -15.17 -25.77
C SER A 375 -29.39 -14.26 -26.77
N SER A 376 -29.75 -14.83 -27.91
CA SER A 376 -30.50 -14.15 -28.97
C SER A 376 -31.92 -13.88 -28.46
N LEU A 377 -32.24 -12.62 -28.18
CA LEU A 377 -33.61 -12.13 -28.12
C LEU A 377 -34.05 -11.83 -29.55
N CYS A 378 -34.65 -12.81 -30.22
CA CYS A 378 -35.50 -12.54 -31.38
C CYS A 378 -36.52 -13.66 -31.60
N SER A 379 -37.73 -13.21 -31.95
CA SER A 379 -38.84 -13.97 -32.53
C SER A 379 -39.83 -14.63 -31.57
N PHE A 380 -40.82 -13.84 -31.14
CA PHE A 380 -42.18 -14.33 -30.97
C PHE A 380 -43.09 -13.57 -31.93
N PHE A 381 -43.48 -14.20 -33.04
CA PHE A 381 -44.70 -13.88 -33.77
C PHE A 381 -45.14 -15.04 -34.66
N LEU A 382 -46.42 -15.44 -34.50
CA LEU A 382 -47.27 -16.32 -35.32
C LEU A 382 -46.94 -17.83 -35.30
N LEU A 383 -47.89 -18.77 -35.19
CA LEU A 383 -49.30 -18.80 -35.59
C LEU A 383 -50.10 -19.86 -34.78
N PHE A 384 -51.38 -19.56 -34.62
CA PHE A 384 -52.51 -20.50 -34.49
C PHE A 384 -52.30 -21.84 -35.20
N PHE A 385 -52.65 -22.95 -34.55
CA PHE A 385 -53.58 -23.96 -35.07
C PHE A 385 -53.97 -24.94 -33.94
N LEU A 386 -55.28 -25.20 -33.87
CA LEU A 386 -56.07 -26.05 -32.95
C LEU A 386 -56.52 -25.41 -31.64
#